data_AF-A0A419SGD0-F1
#
_entry.id   AF-A0A419SGD0-F1
#
_cell.length_a   1.000
_cell.length_b   1.000
_cell.length_c   1.000
_cell.angle_alpha   90.00
_cell.angle_beta   90.00
_cell.angle_gamma   90.00
#
_symmetry.space_group_name_H-M   'P 1'
#
loop_
_entity.id
_entity.type
_entity.pdbx_description
1 polymer ?
#
loop_
_entity_poly.entity_id
_entity_poly.type
_entity_poly.pdbx_seq_one_letter_code
_entity_poly.pdbx_strand_id
1 'polypeptide(L)'
;MRKNRWLLILLLISLGALVSYVEAAERLNIEVFDVETKQVTNTTANSEIVQKELGNSLTKITGLTKEFDPIPTKGQMIKIPLEPSVTVNNEWVTTFINELILILPTGSKPLLMIFDDENKPYFFEFDYDLQLLKSEIEQSLS
;
A
#
# COMPACT_ATOMS: atom_id res chain seq x y z
N MET A 1 -17.04 51.60 30.93
CA MET A 1 -16.06 51.09 29.94
C MET A 1 -15.98 49.54 29.95
N ARG A 2 -17.11 48.81 29.94
CA ARG A 2 -17.15 47.34 30.13
C ARG A 2 -17.64 46.54 28.91
N LYS A 3 -18.23 47.21 27.90
CA LYS A 3 -18.85 46.58 26.71
C LYS A 3 -17.84 46.15 25.62
N ASN A 4 -16.63 46.69 25.63
CA ASN A 4 -15.64 46.44 24.55
C ASN A 4 -14.77 45.19 24.81
N ARG A 5 -14.80 44.63 26.03
CA ARG A 5 -14.02 43.43 26.40
C ARG A 5 -14.62 42.14 25.84
N TRP A 6 -15.93 42.10 25.62
CA TRP A 6 -16.62 40.94 25.04
C TRP A 6 -16.40 40.82 23.52
N LEU A 7 -16.29 41.96 22.82
CA LEU A 7 -15.96 41.99 21.39
C LEU A 7 -14.55 41.47 21.12
N LEU A 8 -13.59 41.76 22.00
CA LEU A 8 -12.21 41.26 21.88
C LEU A 8 -12.11 39.75 22.10
N ILE A 9 -12.91 39.18 23.01
CA ILE A 9 -12.95 37.73 23.26
C ILE A 9 -13.60 37.00 22.07
N LEU A 10 -14.66 37.55 21.49
CA LEU A 10 -15.26 37.00 20.25
C LEU A 10 -14.30 37.07 19.06
N LEU A 11 -13.52 38.15 18.93
CA LEU A 11 -12.51 38.30 17.89
C LEU A 11 -11.37 37.27 18.04
N LEU A 12 -10.92 37.00 19.27
CA LEU A 12 -9.91 35.99 19.58
C LEU A 12 -10.38 34.56 19.32
N ILE A 13 -11.66 34.26 19.54
CA ILE A 13 -12.26 32.95 19.23
C ILE A 13 -12.38 32.75 17.71
N SER A 14 -12.70 33.80 16.94
CA SER A 14 -12.74 33.70 15.47
C SER A 14 -11.37 33.52 14.82
N LEU A 15 -10.28 33.96 15.46
CA LEU A 15 -8.93 33.83 14.92
C LEU A 15 -8.33 32.43 15.11
N GLY A 16 -8.90 31.61 16.01
CA GLY A 16 -8.50 30.22 16.23
C GLY A 16 -9.17 29.20 15.28
N ALA A 17 -10.10 29.63 14.43
CA ALA A 17 -10.88 28.74 13.55
C ALA A 17 -10.22 28.44 12.19
N LEU A 18 -9.01 28.98 11.94
CA LEU A 18 -8.20 28.60 10.77
C LEU A 18 -7.25 27.46 11.14
N VAL A 19 -7.78 26.38 11.70
CA VAL A 19 -7.05 25.10 11.69
C VAL A 19 -7.28 24.53 10.30
N SER A 20 -6.26 24.60 9.45
CA SER A 20 -6.26 23.90 8.18
C SER A 20 -6.47 22.41 8.45
N TYR A 21 -7.63 21.87 8.06
CA TYR A 21 -7.80 20.43 7.91
C TYR A 21 -6.92 20.04 6.72
N VAL A 22 -5.66 19.72 7.00
CA VAL A 22 -4.88 18.91 6.06
C VAL A 22 -5.54 17.55 6.14
N GLU A 23 -6.46 17.29 5.22
CA GLU A 23 -6.85 15.94 4.88
C GLU A 23 -5.53 15.27 4.51
N ALA A 24 -5.02 14.42 5.40
CA ALA A 24 -3.88 13.60 5.10
C ALA A 24 -4.35 12.70 3.97
N ALA A 25 -4.16 13.14 2.72
CA ALA A 25 -4.22 12.25 1.58
C ALA A 25 -3.39 11.05 1.99
N GLU A 26 -4.06 9.91 2.15
CA GLU A 26 -3.42 8.66 2.52
C GLU A 26 -2.24 8.56 1.56
N ARG A 27 -1.02 8.62 2.09
CA ARG A 27 0.14 8.75 1.22
C ARG A 27 0.14 7.46 0.41
N LEU A 28 -0.23 7.56 -0.87
CA LEU A 28 -0.20 6.49 -1.87
C LEU A 28 1.28 6.19 -2.16
N ASN A 29 2.02 5.86 -1.12
CA ASN A 29 3.42 5.54 -1.18
C ASN A 29 3.55 4.04 -1.15
N ILE A 30 4.53 3.55 -1.89
CA ILE A 30 5.00 2.19 -1.80
C ILE A 30 5.96 2.11 -0.62
N GLU A 31 5.77 1.12 0.23
CA GLU A 31 6.61 0.87 1.39
C GLU A 31 7.35 -0.46 1.22
N VAL A 32 8.67 -0.43 1.31
CA VAL A 32 9.51 -1.63 1.29
C VAL A 32 9.86 -1.99 2.73
N PHE A 33 9.31 -3.09 3.20
CA PHE A 33 9.56 -3.67 4.51
C PHE A 33 10.60 -4.77 4.41
N ASP A 34 11.66 -4.67 5.20
CA ASP A 34 12.66 -5.73 5.34
C ASP A 34 12.23 -6.66 6.47
N VAL A 35 12.07 -7.94 6.14
CA VAL A 35 11.48 -8.92 7.06
C VAL A 35 12.44 -9.30 8.19
N GLU A 36 13.75 -9.24 7.95
CA GLU A 36 14.78 -9.59 8.93
C GLU A 36 14.91 -8.51 10.01
N THR A 37 14.97 -7.26 9.59
CA THR A 37 15.13 -6.08 10.46
C THR A 37 13.80 -5.56 11.03
N LYS A 38 12.68 -6.03 10.48
CA LYS A 38 11.30 -5.66 10.84
C LYS A 38 11.01 -4.17 10.71
N GLN A 39 11.57 -3.54 9.69
CA GLN A 39 11.46 -2.09 9.50
C GLN A 39 11.15 -1.75 8.04
N VAL A 40 10.44 -0.63 7.85
CA VAL A 40 10.34 0.01 6.55
C VAL A 40 11.72 0.58 6.22
N THR A 41 12.35 0.02 5.19
CA THR A 41 13.67 0.44 4.73
C THR A 41 13.58 1.54 3.68
N ASN A 42 12.47 1.60 2.95
CA ASN A 42 12.24 2.61 1.92
C ASN A 42 10.77 2.96 1.77
N THR A 43 10.54 4.21 1.35
CA THR A 43 9.21 4.73 1.01
C THR A 43 9.35 5.54 -0.28
N THR A 44 8.52 5.24 -1.28
CA THR A 44 8.54 5.94 -2.56
C THR A 44 7.14 6.27 -3.06
N ALA A 45 7.03 7.23 -3.97
CA ALA A 45 5.77 7.58 -4.59
C ALA A 45 5.24 6.43 -5.47
N ASN A 46 3.95 6.17 -5.41
CA ASN A 46 3.31 5.19 -6.28
C ASN A 46 2.99 5.81 -7.64
N SER A 47 3.76 5.43 -8.65
CA SER A 47 3.61 5.95 -10.01
C SER A 47 2.50 5.23 -10.76
N GLU A 48 1.94 5.88 -11.79
CA GLU A 48 0.96 5.25 -12.69
C GLU A 48 1.52 4.01 -13.40
N ILE A 49 2.85 3.99 -13.64
CA ILE A 49 3.55 2.84 -14.23
C ILE A 49 3.46 1.65 -13.27
N VAL A 50 3.76 1.86 -11.99
CA VAL A 50 3.65 0.81 -10.97
C VAL A 50 2.22 0.30 -10.85
N GLN A 51 1.22 1.20 -10.77
CA GLN A 51 -0.19 0.83 -10.71
C GLN A 51 -0.62 -0.07 -11.88
N LYS A 52 -0.20 0.29 -13.09
CA LYS A 52 -0.53 -0.47 -14.31
C LYS A 52 0.13 -1.84 -14.32
N GLU A 53 1.40 -1.93 -13.95
CA GLU A 53 2.14 -3.20 -13.88
C GLU A 53 1.55 -4.16 -12.85
N LEU A 54 1.06 -3.64 -11.73
CA LEU A 54 0.38 -4.45 -10.71
C LEU A 54 -1.00 -4.92 -11.17
N GLY A 55 -1.76 -4.07 -11.85
CA GLY A 55 -3.00 -4.47 -12.52
C GLY A 55 -2.76 -5.69 -13.43
N ASN A 56 -1.65 -5.70 -14.18
CA ASN A 56 -1.27 -6.82 -15.01
C ASN A 56 -0.90 -8.06 -14.19
N SER A 57 -0.13 -7.92 -13.10
CA SER A 57 0.30 -9.07 -12.28
C SER A 57 -0.88 -9.80 -11.65
N LEU A 58 -1.92 -9.07 -11.24
CA LEU A 58 -3.18 -9.64 -10.72
C LEU A 58 -3.91 -10.51 -11.75
N THR A 59 -3.80 -10.22 -13.04
CA THR A 59 -4.36 -11.08 -14.11
C THR A 59 -3.55 -12.37 -14.34
N LYS A 60 -2.37 -12.49 -13.70
CA LYS A 60 -1.43 -13.61 -13.85
C LYS A 60 -1.35 -14.49 -12.61
N ILE A 61 -2.32 -14.35 -11.70
CA ILE A 61 -2.49 -15.28 -10.58
C ILE A 61 -2.72 -16.69 -11.15
N THR A 62 -1.91 -17.65 -10.70
CA THR A 62 -1.96 -19.05 -11.16
C THR A 62 -2.59 -19.98 -10.13
N GLY A 63 -2.66 -19.58 -8.87
CA GLY A 63 -3.16 -20.41 -7.79
C GLY A 63 -2.97 -19.80 -6.41
N LEU A 64 -3.67 -20.36 -5.42
CA LEU A 64 -3.30 -20.17 -4.01
C LEU A 64 -1.96 -20.84 -3.75
N THR A 65 -1.16 -20.24 -2.87
CA THR A 65 0.07 -20.87 -2.38
C THR A 65 -0.23 -22.19 -1.68
N LYS A 66 0.68 -23.15 -1.84
CA LYS A 66 0.67 -24.43 -1.08
C LYS A 66 1.52 -24.37 0.17
N GLU A 67 2.20 -23.25 0.41
CA GLU A 67 3.03 -23.07 1.59
C GLU A 67 2.15 -22.95 2.85
N PHE A 68 2.55 -23.66 3.90
CA PHE A 68 1.85 -23.60 5.18
C PHE A 68 2.10 -22.25 5.90
N ASP A 69 3.30 -21.70 5.75
CA ASP A 69 3.71 -20.41 6.29
C ASP A 69 4.29 -19.55 5.16
N PRO A 70 3.44 -18.77 4.46
CA PRO A 70 3.83 -18.00 3.28
C PRO A 70 4.58 -16.70 3.60
N ILE A 71 4.70 -16.34 4.88
CA ILE A 71 5.50 -15.19 5.30
C ILE A 71 6.94 -15.67 5.54
N PRO A 72 7.91 -15.24 4.72
CA PRO A 72 9.27 -15.74 4.85
C PRO A 72 9.96 -15.17 6.09
N THR A 73 11.04 -15.81 6.54
CA THR A 73 11.90 -15.26 7.60
C THR A 73 12.95 -14.27 7.07
N LYS A 74 13.15 -14.25 5.74
CA LYS A 74 14.14 -13.43 5.03
C LYS A 74 13.60 -12.92 3.71
N GLY A 75 14.00 -11.71 3.33
CA GLY A 75 13.56 -11.04 2.11
C GLY A 75 12.78 -9.77 2.39
N GLN A 76 11.98 -9.36 1.41
CA GLN A 76 11.27 -8.07 1.43
C GLN A 76 9.77 -8.28 1.24
N MET A 77 8.98 -7.43 1.90
CA MET A 77 7.56 -7.25 1.61
C MET A 77 7.35 -5.83 1.09
N ILE A 78 6.72 -5.70 -0.06
CA ILE A 78 6.47 -4.40 -0.69
C ILE A 78 4.98 -4.14 -0.61
N LYS A 79 4.58 -3.21 0.26
CA LYS A 79 3.20 -2.76 0.41
C LYS A 79 2.90 -1.67 -0.60
N ILE A 80 1.86 -1.87 -1.40
CA ILE A 80 1.51 -1.00 -2.51
C ILE A 80 0.02 -0.68 -2.45
N PRO A 81 -0.35 0.56 -2.13
CA PRO A 81 -1.73 1.03 -2.25
C PRO A 81 -2.20 0.98 -3.71
N LEU A 82 -3.45 0.63 -3.97
CA LEU A 82 -4.05 0.60 -5.31
C LEU A 82 -5.11 1.71 -5.39
N GLU A 83 -4.87 2.70 -6.24
CA GLU A 83 -5.79 3.82 -6.47
C GLU A 83 -5.95 4.05 -7.98
N PRO A 84 -7.16 3.83 -8.55
CA PRO A 84 -8.36 3.36 -7.87
C PRO A 84 -8.24 1.88 -7.44
N SER A 85 -9.10 1.45 -6.52
CA SER A 85 -9.23 0.05 -6.13
C SER A 85 -9.39 -0.86 -7.36
N VAL A 86 -8.75 -2.02 -7.33
CA VAL A 86 -8.83 -3.02 -8.41
C VAL A 86 -9.82 -4.10 -8.00
N THR A 87 -10.72 -4.47 -8.91
CA THR A 87 -11.59 -5.64 -8.70
C THR A 87 -10.84 -6.90 -9.12
N VAL A 88 -10.68 -7.84 -8.20
CA VAL A 88 -10.20 -9.19 -8.49
C VAL A 88 -11.40 -10.11 -8.51
N ASN A 89 -11.55 -10.84 -9.62
CA ASN A 89 -12.59 -11.86 -9.76
C ASN A 89 -11.99 -13.08 -10.43
N ASN A 90 -11.67 -14.10 -9.62
CA ASN A 90 -11.13 -15.37 -10.07
C ASN A 90 -11.80 -16.53 -9.31
N GLU A 91 -11.33 -17.76 -9.52
CA GLU A 91 -11.92 -18.95 -8.90
C GLU A 91 -11.71 -19.06 -7.38
N TRP A 92 -10.80 -18.27 -6.81
CA TRP A 92 -10.44 -18.31 -5.38
C TRP A 92 -11.09 -17.16 -4.58
N VAL A 93 -11.22 -15.98 -5.18
CA VAL A 93 -11.75 -14.79 -4.52
C VAL A 93 -12.40 -13.82 -5.51
N THR A 94 -13.49 -13.20 -5.07
CA THR A 94 -14.16 -12.08 -5.73
C THR A 94 -14.22 -10.93 -4.73
N THR A 95 -13.36 -9.92 -4.89
CA THR A 95 -13.23 -8.82 -3.92
C THR A 95 -12.71 -7.54 -4.59
N PHE A 96 -12.90 -6.41 -3.93
CA PHE A 96 -12.19 -5.17 -4.25
C PHE A 96 -10.91 -5.11 -3.41
N ILE A 97 -9.81 -4.70 -4.03
CA ILE A 97 -8.54 -4.54 -3.33
C ILE A 97 -8.04 -3.11 -3.47
N ASN A 98 -7.67 -2.54 -2.32
CA ASN A 98 -7.13 -1.19 -2.21
C ASN A 98 -5.64 -1.23 -1.85
N GLU A 99 -5.11 -2.42 -1.56
CA GLU A 99 -3.74 -2.67 -1.19
C GLU A 99 -3.32 -4.05 -1.68
N LEU A 100 -2.09 -4.11 -2.17
CA LEU A 100 -1.43 -5.33 -2.59
C LEU A 100 -0.06 -5.39 -1.92
N ILE A 101 0.30 -6.56 -1.41
CA ILE A 101 1.61 -6.81 -0.82
C ILE A 101 2.34 -7.84 -1.68
N LEU A 102 3.48 -7.44 -2.25
CA LEU A 102 4.39 -8.38 -2.89
C LEU A 102 5.37 -8.93 -1.86
N ILE A 103 5.42 -10.24 -1.74
CA ILE A 103 6.34 -10.95 -0.86
C ILE A 103 7.46 -11.48 -1.72
N LEU A 104 8.69 -11.05 -1.43
CA LEU A 104 9.91 -11.41 -2.16
C LEU A 104 10.87 -12.15 -1.21
N PRO A 105 10.68 -13.45 -1.00
CA PRO A 105 11.58 -14.23 -0.15
C PRO A 105 12.99 -14.32 -0.75
N THR A 106 14.00 -14.46 0.10
CA THR A 106 15.36 -14.79 -0.37
C THR A 106 15.44 -16.26 -0.79
N GLY A 107 15.51 -16.52 -2.10
CA GLY A 107 15.78 -17.87 -2.64
C GLY A 107 14.56 -18.73 -2.94
N SER A 108 13.34 -18.20 -2.80
CA SER A 108 12.12 -18.85 -3.30
C SER A 108 11.34 -17.92 -4.23
N LYS A 109 10.20 -18.40 -4.73
CA LYS A 109 9.38 -17.65 -5.68
C LYS A 109 8.64 -16.51 -4.97
N PRO A 110 8.39 -15.40 -5.68
CA PRO A 110 7.58 -14.32 -5.13
C PRO A 110 6.12 -14.77 -4.96
N LEU A 111 5.46 -14.19 -3.96
CA LEU A 111 4.03 -14.36 -3.70
C LEU A 111 3.32 -13.01 -3.70
N LEU A 112 2.03 -13.05 -4.00
CA LEU A 112 1.16 -11.88 -3.98
C LEU A 112 0.16 -12.07 -2.84
N MET A 113 0.08 -11.09 -1.95
CA MET A 113 -0.84 -11.07 -0.83
C MET A 113 -1.86 -9.94 -1.03
N ILE A 114 -3.14 -10.28 -0.89
CA ILE A 114 -4.25 -9.32 -0.88
C ILE A 114 -5.16 -9.57 0.31
N PHE A 115 -5.98 -8.59 0.65
CA PHE A 115 -7.06 -8.72 1.62
C PHE A 115 -8.41 -8.70 0.93
N ASP A 116 -9.35 -9.53 1.37
CA ASP A 116 -10.75 -9.39 0.97
C ASP A 116 -11.48 -8.32 1.80
N ASP A 117 -12.76 -8.11 1.51
CA ASP A 117 -13.62 -7.16 2.19
C ASP A 117 -13.77 -7.44 3.71
N GLU A 118 -13.49 -8.67 4.17
CA GLU A 118 -13.47 -9.05 5.60
C GLU A 118 -12.07 -8.89 6.22
N ASN A 119 -11.13 -8.28 5.50
CA ASN A 119 -9.72 -8.11 5.86
C ASN A 119 -9.00 -9.45 6.06
N LYS A 120 -9.43 -10.50 5.36
CA LYS A 120 -8.79 -11.81 5.39
C LYS A 120 -7.71 -11.89 4.31
N PRO A 121 -6.48 -12.32 4.65
CA PRO A 121 -5.40 -12.40 3.69
C PRO A 121 -5.52 -13.63 2.78
N TYR A 122 -5.22 -13.44 1.49
CA TYR A 122 -5.02 -14.49 0.50
C TYR A 122 -3.62 -14.38 -0.06
N PHE A 123 -2.97 -15.54 -0.22
CA PHE A 123 -1.61 -15.64 -0.74
C PHE A 123 -1.64 -16.41 -2.05
N PHE A 124 -1.14 -15.76 -3.09
CA PHE A 124 -1.21 -16.23 -4.46
C PHE A 124 0.19 -16.47 -5.03
N GLU A 125 0.33 -17.59 -5.73
CA GLU A 125 1.36 -17.78 -6.72
C GLU A 125 0.95 -17.06 -8.01
N PHE A 126 1.92 -16.50 -8.72
CA PHE A 126 1.68 -15.79 -9.98
C PHE A 126 2.86 -15.93 -10.92
N ASP A 127 2.61 -15.85 -12.22
CA ASP A 127 3.63 -15.91 -13.27
C ASP A 127 3.74 -14.54 -13.95
N TYR A 128 4.51 -13.66 -13.33
CA TYR A 128 4.76 -12.30 -13.82
C TYR A 128 6.20 -11.88 -13.59
N ASP A 129 6.80 -11.25 -14.61
CA ASP A 129 8.13 -10.68 -14.50
C ASP A 129 8.09 -9.36 -13.71
N LEU A 130 8.66 -9.38 -12.50
CA LEU A 130 8.73 -8.22 -11.62
C LEU A 130 9.88 -7.26 -11.97
N GLN A 131 10.68 -7.50 -13.01
CA GLN A 131 11.83 -6.66 -13.32
C GLN A 131 11.47 -5.19 -13.53
N LEU A 132 10.40 -4.90 -14.27
CA LEU A 132 9.96 -3.52 -14.49
C LEU A 132 9.57 -2.86 -13.16
N LEU A 133 8.76 -3.54 -12.35
CA LEU A 133 8.36 -3.04 -11.04
C LEU A 133 9.56 -2.80 -10.11
N LYS A 134 10.51 -3.74 -10.06
CA LYS A 134 11.74 -3.59 -9.27
C LYS A 134 12.54 -2.38 -9.72
N SER A 135 12.71 -2.22 -11.03
CA SER A 135 13.47 -1.10 -11.59
C SER A 135 12.85 0.26 -11.27
N GLU A 136 11.52 0.38 -11.29
CA GLU A 136 10.80 1.61 -10.94
C GLU A 136 10.94 1.93 -9.45
N ILE A 137 10.81 0.91 -8.59
CA ILE A 137 11.01 1.06 -7.15
C ILE A 137 12.47 1.45 -6.89
N GLU A 138 13.46 0.77 -7.44
CA GLU A 138 14.89 1.06 -7.22
C GLU A 138 15.32 2.44 -7.75
N GLN A 139 14.85 2.85 -8.93
CA GLN A 139 15.14 4.18 -9.50
C GLN A 139 14.64 5.30 -8.59
N SER A 140 13.50 5.08 -7.93
CA SER A 140 12.93 6.06 -7.01
C SER A 140 13.67 6.16 -5.66
N LEU A 141 14.62 5.26 -5.40
CA LEU A 141 15.50 5.28 -4.22
C LEU A 141 16.86 5.95 -4.48
N SER A 142 17.15 6.33 -5.74
CA SER A 142 18.42 6.94 -6.17
C SER A 142 18.30 8.46 -6.31
#